data_AF-D3YZI1-F1
#
_entry.id   AF-D3YZI1-F1
#
_cell.length_a   1.000
_cell.length_b   1.000
_cell.length_c   1.000
_cell.angle_alpha   90.00
_cell.angle_beta   90.00
_cell.angle_gamma   90.00
#
_symmetry.space_group_name_H-M   'P 1'
#
loop_
_entity.id
_entity.type
_entity.pdbx_description
1 polymer ?
#
loop_
_entity_poly.entity_id
_entity_poly.type
_entity_poly.pdbx_seq_one_letter_code
_entity_poly.pdbx_strand_id
1 'polypeptide(L)'
;MAQWWQILLGLWAVLPTLAGDKLLSVCMNSKRHKQEPGPEDELYQECRPWEDNACCTRSTSWEAHLEEPLLFNFSMMHCGLLTPACRKHFIQAICFHECSPNLGPWIQPVVPNGQEEQRVWGVPLCQEDCEDWWRACHSSLTC
;
A
#
# COMPACT_ATOMS: atom_id res chain seq x y z
N MET A 1 -59.86 11.90 -6.01
CA MET A 1 -58.92 12.03 -4.87
C MET A 1 -58.08 10.75 -4.73
N ALA A 2 -57.32 10.36 -5.75
CA ALA A 2 -56.54 9.10 -5.72
C ALA A 2 -55.28 9.15 -6.60
N GLN A 3 -54.80 10.35 -6.95
CA GLN A 3 -53.70 10.55 -7.89
C GLN A 3 -52.58 11.42 -7.29
N TRP A 4 -52.51 11.54 -5.95
CA TRP A 4 -51.52 12.38 -5.28
C TRP A 4 -50.61 11.56 -4.33
N TRP A 5 -50.97 10.31 -4.01
CA TRP A 5 -50.16 9.43 -3.16
C TRP A 5 -49.02 8.72 -3.91
N GLN A 6 -49.13 8.61 -5.23
CA GLN A 6 -48.09 7.98 -6.07
C GLN A 6 -46.86 8.89 -6.26
N ILE A 7 -46.97 10.20 -6.03
CA ILE A 7 -45.88 11.16 -6.19
C ILE A 7 -44.96 11.18 -4.95
N LEU A 8 -45.49 10.88 -3.77
CA LEU A 8 -44.71 10.86 -2.52
C LEU A 8 -43.82 9.61 -2.37
N LEU A 9 -44.16 8.50 -3.04
CA LEU A 9 -43.37 7.26 -3.01
C LEU A 9 -42.18 7.28 -3.99
N GLY A 10 -42.18 8.16 -5.00
CA GLY A 10 -41.11 8.26 -5.99
C GLY A 10 -39.85 8.99 -5.50
N LEU A 11 -39.94 9.74 -4.40
CA LEU A 11 -38.83 10.55 -3.87
C LEU A 11 -37.89 9.78 -2.91
N TRP A 12 -38.23 8.55 -2.53
CA TRP A 12 -37.40 7.69 -1.67
C TRP A 12 -36.58 6.65 -2.44
N ALA A 13 -36.73 6.58 -3.77
CA ALA A 13 -35.99 5.65 -4.62
C ALA A 13 -34.72 6.26 -5.23
N VAL A 14 -34.22 7.37 -4.69
CA VAL A 14 -32.82 7.72 -4.90
C VAL A 14 -32.03 6.85 -3.92
N LEU A 15 -31.70 5.63 -4.36
CA LEU A 15 -30.55 4.92 -3.80
C LEU A 15 -29.42 5.94 -3.82
N PRO A 16 -28.83 6.34 -2.69
CA PRO A 16 -27.60 7.10 -2.75
C PRO A 16 -26.68 6.23 -3.59
N THR A 17 -26.23 6.76 -4.73
CA THR A 17 -25.08 6.19 -5.42
C THR A 17 -24.03 6.03 -4.34
N LEU A 18 -23.78 4.79 -3.91
CA LEU A 18 -22.66 4.46 -3.03
C LEU A 18 -21.48 5.15 -3.69
N ALA A 19 -20.94 6.17 -3.06
CA ALA A 19 -19.88 6.97 -3.64
C ALA A 19 -18.73 6.01 -3.96
N GLY A 20 -18.63 5.64 -5.24
CA GLY A 20 -17.62 4.71 -5.72
C GLY A 20 -16.26 5.31 -5.42
N ASP A 21 -15.52 4.56 -4.61
CA ASP A 21 -14.07 4.53 -4.49
C ASP A 21 -13.39 5.86 -4.22
N LYS A 22 -13.28 6.20 -2.94
CA LYS A 22 -12.29 7.18 -2.47
C LYS A 22 -10.90 6.70 -2.92
N LEU A 23 -10.33 7.33 -3.95
CA LEU A 23 -8.99 6.99 -4.47
C LEU A 23 -7.86 7.73 -3.73
N LEU A 24 -8.20 8.76 -2.95
CA LEU A 24 -7.24 9.61 -2.27
C LEU A 24 -7.26 9.34 -0.77
N SER A 25 -6.07 9.23 -0.17
CA SER A 25 -5.91 8.98 1.26
C SER A 25 -6.67 7.73 1.71
N VAL A 26 -6.29 6.60 1.12
CA VAL A 26 -6.85 5.26 1.39
C VAL A 26 -5.76 4.22 1.53
N CYS A 27 -6.06 3.17 2.28
CA CYS A 27 -5.19 2.01 2.43
C CYS A 27 -5.78 0.84 1.65
N MET A 28 -4.91 0.06 1.00
CA MET A 28 -5.37 -1.17 0.35
C MET A 28 -5.74 -2.23 1.39
N ASN A 29 -6.74 -3.04 1.08
CA ASN A 29 -7.10 -4.20 1.87
C ASN A 29 -6.06 -5.31 1.69
N SER A 30 -5.09 -5.39 2.59
CA SER A 30 -4.10 -6.46 2.66
C SER A 30 -3.78 -6.81 4.11
N LYS A 31 -3.02 -7.88 4.33
CA LYS A 31 -2.75 -8.44 5.67
C LYS A 31 -2.10 -7.47 6.66
N ARG A 32 -1.34 -6.48 6.18
CA ARG A 32 -0.50 -5.60 7.02
C ARG A 32 -0.89 -4.13 6.98
N HIS A 33 -1.91 -3.80 6.20
CA HIS A 33 -2.44 -2.44 6.10
C HIS A 33 -3.48 -2.18 7.19
N LYS A 34 -3.48 -0.96 7.70
CA LYS A 34 -4.59 -0.40 8.47
C LYS A 34 -5.82 -0.26 7.57
N GLN A 35 -7.00 -0.19 8.18
CA GLN A 35 -8.24 0.05 7.44
C GLN A 35 -8.28 1.46 6.83
N GLU A 36 -7.76 2.45 7.57
CA GLU A 36 -7.70 3.84 7.15
C GLU A 36 -6.35 4.44 7.52
N PRO A 37 -5.87 5.44 6.76
CA PRO A 37 -4.61 6.08 7.05
C PRO A 37 -4.73 7.01 8.26
N GLY A 38 -3.63 7.21 8.95
CA GLY A 38 -3.55 8.10 10.10
C GLY A 38 -2.13 8.18 10.68
N PRO A 39 -1.91 9.05 11.66
CA PRO A 39 -0.59 9.29 12.23
C PRO A 39 -0.01 8.04 12.91
N GLU A 40 1.31 7.89 12.82
CA GLU A 40 2.14 6.86 13.44
C GLU A 40 3.46 7.49 13.91
N ASP A 41 3.54 7.91 15.17
CA ASP A 41 4.64 8.75 15.70
C ASP A 41 6.02 8.04 15.77
N GLU A 42 6.09 6.75 15.46
CA GLU A 42 7.26 5.91 15.72
C GLU A 42 7.64 5.00 14.54
N LEU A 43 7.44 5.46 13.30
CA LEU A 43 7.88 4.70 12.13
C LEU A 43 9.41 4.60 12.08
N TYR A 44 9.90 3.45 11.64
CA TYR A 44 11.32 3.14 11.66
C TYR A 44 12.06 3.74 10.45
N GLN A 45 13.18 4.42 10.71
CA GLN A 45 14.20 4.87 9.73
C GLN A 45 13.63 5.30 8.35
N GLU A 46 13.76 4.48 7.31
CA GLU A 46 13.31 4.76 5.94
C GLU A 46 11.78 4.96 5.82
N CYS A 47 10.99 4.46 6.77
CA CYS A 47 9.53 4.61 6.82
C CYS A 47 9.07 5.91 7.51
N ARG A 48 9.97 6.71 8.09
CA ARG A 48 9.61 8.00 8.73
C ARG A 48 8.87 9.01 7.86
N PRO A 49 9.06 9.08 6.53
CA PRO A 49 8.33 10.03 5.70
C PRO A 49 6.80 9.92 5.77
N TRP A 50 6.25 8.82 6.29
CA TRP A 50 4.80 8.59 6.41
C TRP A 50 4.23 8.85 7.82
N GLU A 51 5.02 9.29 8.81
CA GLU A 51 4.59 9.42 10.22
C GLU A 51 3.29 10.22 10.39
N ASP A 52 3.08 11.30 9.65
CA ASP A 52 1.87 12.13 9.79
C ASP A 52 0.58 11.46 9.25
N ASN A 53 0.71 10.53 8.29
CA ASN A 53 -0.42 9.88 7.63
C ASN A 53 0.01 8.58 6.93
N ALA A 54 0.04 7.47 7.67
CA ALA A 54 0.48 6.15 7.18
C ALA A 54 -0.66 5.13 7.11
N CYS A 55 -0.51 4.16 6.20
CA CYS A 55 -1.28 2.92 6.14
C CYS A 55 -0.64 1.74 6.87
N CYS A 56 0.62 1.86 7.28
CA CYS A 56 1.32 0.85 8.07
C CYS A 56 1.25 1.18 9.56
N THR A 57 1.70 0.26 10.40
CA THR A 57 1.91 0.47 11.85
C THR A 57 3.40 0.56 12.17
N ARG A 58 3.74 1.02 13.38
CA ARG A 58 5.11 0.87 13.93
C ARG A 58 5.69 -0.53 13.72
N SER A 59 4.94 -1.60 14.02
CA SER A 59 5.43 -2.98 13.90
C SER A 59 5.74 -3.36 12.45
N THR A 60 4.87 -2.99 11.51
CA THR A 60 5.11 -3.20 10.07
C THR A 60 6.37 -2.46 9.62
N SER A 61 6.55 -1.21 10.06
CA SER A 61 7.76 -0.44 9.73
C SER A 61 9.04 -1.07 10.30
N TRP A 62 9.01 -1.59 11.52
CA TRP A 62 10.14 -2.32 12.12
C TRP A 62 10.45 -3.60 11.34
N GLU A 63 9.44 -4.39 11.00
CA GLU A 63 9.60 -5.64 10.25
C GLU A 63 10.22 -5.42 8.86
N ALA A 64 9.91 -4.29 8.20
CA ALA A 64 10.51 -3.92 6.91
C ALA A 64 12.05 -3.80 6.96
N HIS A 65 12.62 -3.59 8.16
CA HIS A 65 14.07 -3.43 8.36
C HIS A 65 14.76 -4.70 8.86
N LEU A 66 14.02 -5.81 9.02
CA LEU A 66 14.62 -7.10 9.35
C LEU A 66 15.38 -7.68 8.14
N GLU A 67 16.38 -8.51 8.41
CA GLU A 67 17.13 -9.24 7.37
C GLU A 67 16.24 -10.23 6.62
N GLU A 68 15.32 -10.86 7.34
CA GLU A 68 14.25 -11.69 6.81
C GLU A 68 12.91 -11.10 7.25
N PRO A 69 12.34 -10.14 6.49
CA PRO A 69 11.05 -9.58 6.82
C PRO A 69 9.98 -10.68 6.80
N LEU A 70 9.36 -10.92 7.96
CA LEU A 70 8.16 -11.77 8.10
C LEU A 70 6.98 -11.24 7.26
N LEU A 71 7.09 -10.02 6.73
CA LEU A 71 6.14 -9.44 5.78
C LEU A 71 5.96 -10.32 4.53
N PHE A 72 7.03 -10.96 4.05
CA PHE A 72 7.02 -11.71 2.79
C PHE A 72 7.40 -13.18 2.93
N ASN A 73 7.76 -13.65 4.13
CA ASN A 73 8.35 -14.98 4.34
C ASN A 73 9.48 -15.28 3.34
N PHE A 74 10.26 -14.25 3.00
CA PHE A 74 11.28 -14.30 1.97
C PHE A 74 12.51 -13.52 2.43
N SER A 75 13.69 -14.11 2.24
CA SER A 75 14.96 -13.48 2.53
C SER A 75 15.42 -12.65 1.33
N MET A 76 15.64 -11.36 1.55
CA MET A 76 16.23 -10.48 0.52
C MET A 76 17.69 -10.85 0.22
N MET A 77 18.30 -11.72 1.02
CA MET A 77 19.69 -12.18 0.89
C MET A 77 19.80 -13.62 0.36
N HIS A 78 18.81 -14.07 -0.40
CA HIS A 78 18.74 -15.43 -0.96
C HIS A 78 19.89 -15.81 -1.91
N CYS A 79 20.65 -14.83 -2.43
CA CYS A 79 21.88 -15.05 -3.22
C CYS A 79 23.13 -14.45 -2.58
N GLY A 80 23.09 -14.18 -1.28
CA GLY A 80 24.15 -13.49 -0.55
C GLY A 80 23.72 -12.11 -0.04
N LEU A 81 24.63 -11.43 0.64
CA LEU A 81 24.35 -10.12 1.24
C LEU A 81 24.13 -9.05 0.16
N LEU A 82 23.05 -8.29 0.29
CA LEU A 82 22.86 -7.07 -0.51
C LEU A 82 23.85 -6.00 -0.08
N THR A 83 24.30 -5.17 -1.02
CA THR A 83 25.03 -3.95 -0.65
C THR A 83 24.12 -3.04 0.20
N PRO A 84 24.68 -2.24 1.14
CA PRO A 84 23.86 -1.34 1.96
C PRO A 84 22.99 -0.38 1.14
N ALA A 85 23.51 0.10 0.00
CA ALA A 85 22.77 0.96 -0.91
C ALA A 85 21.58 0.22 -1.55
N CYS A 86 21.80 -0.99 -2.07
CA CYS A 86 20.72 -1.81 -2.64
C CYS A 86 19.65 -2.14 -1.59
N ARG A 87 20.07 -2.57 -0.39
CA ARG A 87 19.17 -2.89 0.72
C ARG A 87 18.29 -1.70 1.10
N LYS A 88 18.86 -0.49 1.16
CA LYS A 88 18.11 0.73 1.47
C LYS A 88 16.93 0.95 0.51
N HIS A 89 17.15 0.77 -0.80
CA HIS A 89 16.06 0.91 -1.78
C HIS A 89 14.96 -0.14 -1.61
N PHE A 90 15.30 -1.40 -1.29
CA PHE A 90 14.30 -2.42 -0.97
C PHE A 90 13.46 -2.03 0.25
N ILE A 91 14.10 -1.51 1.31
CA ILE A 91 13.39 -1.04 2.51
C ILE A 91 12.47 0.13 2.16
N GLN A 92 12.96 1.13 1.40
CA GLN A 92 12.15 2.26 0.95
C GLN A 92 10.94 1.82 0.11
N ALA A 93 11.13 0.83 -0.78
CA ALA A 93 10.05 0.26 -1.57
C ALA A 93 9.00 -0.45 -0.70
N ILE A 94 9.43 -1.18 0.33
CA ILE A 94 8.52 -1.81 1.31
C ILE A 94 7.76 -0.73 2.09
N CYS A 95 8.45 0.29 2.62
CA CYS A 95 7.80 1.40 3.32
C CYS A 95 6.78 2.11 2.40
N PHE A 96 7.13 2.37 1.15
CA PHE A 96 6.22 2.97 0.17
C PHE A 96 4.98 2.09 -0.06
N HIS A 97 5.17 0.78 -0.23
CA HIS A 97 4.08 -0.16 -0.44
C HIS A 97 3.15 -0.27 0.78
N GLU A 98 3.71 -0.40 1.98
CA GLU A 98 2.94 -0.66 3.20
C GLU A 98 2.36 0.62 3.84
N CYS A 99 3.04 1.75 3.70
CA CYS A 99 2.72 2.97 4.44
C CYS A 99 2.02 4.05 3.59
N SER A 100 2.15 4.04 2.26
CA SER A 100 1.61 5.14 1.44
C SER A 100 0.08 5.15 1.39
N PRO A 101 -0.57 6.24 1.82
CA PRO A 101 -2.02 6.41 1.69
C PRO A 101 -2.42 6.93 0.30
N ASN A 102 -1.46 7.07 -0.62
CA ASN A 102 -1.63 7.73 -1.92
C ASN A 102 -1.64 6.74 -3.09
N LEU A 103 -1.65 5.44 -2.82
CA LEU A 103 -1.63 4.40 -3.86
C LEU A 103 -3.01 4.07 -4.45
N GLY A 104 -4.08 4.70 -3.94
CA GLY A 104 -5.48 4.41 -4.31
C GLY A 104 -5.77 4.28 -5.80
N PRO A 105 -5.28 5.15 -6.70
CA PRO A 105 -5.53 5.04 -8.15
C PRO A 105 -5.00 3.76 -8.80
N TRP A 106 -4.08 3.05 -8.14
CA TRP A 106 -3.43 1.85 -8.65
C TRP A 106 -3.83 0.59 -7.89
N ILE A 107 -4.75 0.68 -6.93
CA ILE A 107 -5.28 -0.46 -6.20
C ILE A 107 -6.16 -1.30 -7.12
N GLN A 108 -5.92 -2.60 -7.15
CA GLN A 108 -6.70 -3.59 -7.90
C GLN A 108 -7.09 -4.75 -7.00
N PRO A 109 -8.33 -5.27 -7.12
CA PRO A 109 -8.73 -6.47 -6.42
C PRO A 109 -7.95 -7.68 -6.96
N VAL A 110 -7.63 -8.59 -6.04
CA VAL A 110 -7.13 -9.93 -6.33
C VAL A 110 -7.93 -10.94 -5.53
N VAL A 111 -8.12 -12.14 -6.09
CA VAL A 111 -8.88 -13.21 -5.41
C VAL A 111 -7.99 -14.43 -5.17
N PRO A 112 -6.98 -14.32 -4.28
CA PRO A 112 -6.21 -15.48 -3.85
C PRO A 112 -7.12 -16.41 -3.04
N ASN A 113 -7.26 -17.66 -3.47
CA ASN A 113 -7.98 -18.73 -2.74
C ASN A 113 -9.42 -18.38 -2.31
N GLY A 114 -10.10 -17.50 -3.04
CA GLY A 114 -11.50 -17.11 -2.77
C GLY A 114 -11.69 -16.03 -1.70
N GLN A 115 -10.61 -15.43 -1.19
CA GLN A 115 -10.67 -14.24 -0.34
C GLN A 115 -10.32 -13.01 -1.18
N GLU A 116 -11.10 -11.92 -1.05
CA GLU A 116 -10.81 -10.66 -1.72
C GLU A 116 -9.73 -9.90 -0.97
N GLU A 117 -8.55 -9.83 -1.57
CA GLU A 117 -7.45 -8.95 -1.16
C GLU A 117 -7.23 -7.89 -2.24
N GLN A 118 -6.38 -6.91 -1.96
CA GLN A 118 -6.01 -5.87 -2.90
C GLN A 118 -4.48 -5.82 -3.06
N ARG A 119 -4.05 -5.43 -4.26
CA ARG A 119 -2.64 -5.13 -4.57
C ARG A 119 -2.55 -3.82 -5.31
N VAL A 120 -1.35 -3.30 -5.48
CA VAL A 120 -1.08 -2.19 -6.41
C VAL A 120 -0.55 -2.71 -7.75
N TRP A 121 -0.96 -2.07 -8.84
CA TRP A 121 -0.49 -2.42 -10.20
C TRP A 121 -0.34 -1.19 -11.08
N GLY A 122 0.79 -1.12 -11.81
CA GLY A 122 1.06 -0.02 -12.74
C GLY A 122 1.32 1.32 -12.05
N VAL A 123 1.88 1.29 -10.83
CA VAL A 123 2.27 2.52 -10.11
C VAL A 123 3.39 3.22 -10.90
N PRO A 124 3.23 4.51 -11.27
CA PRO A 124 4.19 5.27 -12.05
C PRO A 124 5.30 5.77 -11.14
N LEU A 125 6.27 4.89 -10.86
CA LEU A 125 7.48 5.31 -10.16
C LEU A 125 8.23 6.37 -10.99
N CYS A 126 8.78 7.38 -10.32
CA CYS A 126 9.64 8.35 -10.98
C CYS A 126 10.85 7.66 -11.62
N GLN A 127 11.34 8.21 -12.72
CA GLN A 127 12.44 7.61 -13.47
C GLN A 127 13.70 7.53 -12.61
N GLU A 128 13.99 8.59 -11.86
CA GLU A 128 15.18 8.72 -11.04
C GLU A 128 15.22 7.67 -9.93
N ASP A 129 14.10 7.45 -9.22
CA ASP A 129 13.97 6.42 -8.19
C ASP A 129 14.24 5.01 -8.75
N CYS A 130 13.73 4.72 -9.95
CA CYS A 130 13.94 3.44 -10.62
C CYS A 130 15.41 3.23 -11.01
N GLU A 131 16.02 4.22 -11.64
CA GLU A 131 17.40 4.14 -12.11
C GLU A 131 18.41 4.13 -10.94
N ASP A 132 18.16 4.92 -9.90
CA ASP A 132 18.98 4.96 -8.69
C ASP A 132 18.98 3.61 -7.99
N TRP A 133 17.80 3.01 -7.83
CA TRP A 133 17.68 1.66 -7.27
C TRP A 133 18.44 0.65 -8.11
N TRP A 134 18.24 0.65 -9.44
CA TRP A 134 18.94 -0.27 -10.33
C TRP A 134 20.46 -0.14 -10.22
N ARG A 135 20.99 1.09 -10.22
CA ARG A 135 22.43 1.36 -10.06
C ARG A 135 22.96 0.92 -8.70
N ALA A 136 22.19 1.13 -7.62
CA ALA A 136 22.58 0.72 -6.28
C ALA A 136 22.71 -0.81 -6.14
N CYS A 137 21.91 -1.56 -6.91
CA CYS A 137 21.89 -3.02 -6.89
C CYS A 137 22.81 -3.70 -7.91
N HIS A 138 23.54 -2.96 -8.76
CA HIS A 138 24.31 -3.55 -9.87
C HIS A 138 25.36 -4.61 -9.47
N SER A 139 25.83 -4.58 -8.22
CA SER A 139 26.81 -5.53 -7.66
C SER A 139 26.22 -6.54 -6.67
N SER A 140 24.89 -6.48 -6.42
CA SER A 140 24.17 -7.49 -5.64
C SER A 140 23.66 -8.60 -6.57
N LEU A 141 23.35 -9.78 -6.01
CA LEU A 141 22.96 -10.96 -6.78
C LEU A 141 21.51 -11.38 -6.47
N THR A 142 20.87 -12.03 -7.43
CA THR A 142 19.53 -12.63 -7.36
C THR A 142 19.48 -13.85 -8.29
N CYS A 143 18.55 -14.79 -8.09
CA CYS A 143 18.39 -15.99 -8.93
C CYS A 143 16.95 -16.23 -9.37
#